data_AF-A0A7Y1Y8T2-F1
#
_entry.id   AF-A0A7Y1Y8T2-F1
#
_cell.length_a   1.000
_cell.length_b   1.000
_cell.length_c   1.000
_cell.angle_alpha   90.00
_cell.angle_beta   90.00
_cell.angle_gamma   90.00
#
_symmetry.space_group_name_H-M   'P 1'
#
loop_
_entity.id
_entity.type
_entity.pdbx_description
1 polymer ?
#
loop_
_entity_poly.entity_id
_entity_poly.type
_entity_poly.pdbx_seq_one_letter_code
_entity_poly.pdbx_strand_id
1 'polypeptide(L)'
;MRKLPLRNGGVISDFLSDVRSTVEATEAAELTPISAALAAALDDLDAATQHLAAIEEPNDALAGATPYCRLFGLVACGHYLGQQAVVAAATPADEWMQDKVTVATFYATQLLPQTGGLLPAVTSSAKQLFDVDLAAAGA
;
A
#
# COMPACT_ATOMS: atom_id res chain seq x y z
N MET A 1 -18.55 6.91 1.97
CA MET A 1 -17.11 7.13 2.24
C MET A 1 -16.90 8.31 3.20
N ARG A 2 -16.59 8.08 4.48
CA ARG A 2 -16.50 9.17 5.51
C ARG A 2 -15.08 9.74 5.70
N LYS A 3 -14.03 9.10 5.18
CA LYS A 3 -12.62 9.46 5.47
C LYS A 3 -11.80 9.94 4.27
N LEU A 4 -12.19 9.61 3.03
CA LEU A 4 -11.54 10.12 1.82
C LEU A 4 -11.64 11.66 1.64
N PRO A 5 -12.77 12.33 1.94
CA PRO A 5 -12.87 13.78 1.75
C PRO A 5 -12.25 14.63 2.87
N LEU A 6 -11.59 14.04 3.87
CA LEU A 6 -10.93 14.81 4.94
C LEU A 6 -9.78 15.65 4.35
N ARG A 7 -9.89 16.98 4.47
CA ARG A 7 -8.95 17.96 3.90
C ARG A 7 -8.73 17.81 2.39
N ASN A 8 -9.75 17.44 1.63
CA ASN A 8 -9.68 17.31 0.16
C ASN A 8 -8.57 16.36 -0.33
N GLY A 9 -8.36 15.24 0.37
CA GLY A 9 -7.28 14.30 0.04
C GLY A 9 -5.87 14.73 0.50
N GLY A 10 -5.72 15.88 1.17
CA GLY A 10 -4.42 16.34 1.66
C GLY A 10 -3.71 15.35 2.58
N VAL A 11 -4.47 14.58 3.37
CA VAL A 11 -3.88 13.59 4.29
C VAL A 11 -3.26 12.40 3.53
N ILE A 12 -3.85 11.99 2.41
CA ILE A 12 -3.29 10.89 1.63
C ILE A 12 -2.10 11.37 0.80
N SER A 13 -2.12 12.60 0.28
CA SER A 13 -0.97 13.17 -0.43
C SER A 13 0.24 13.36 0.50
N ASP A 14 0.02 13.83 1.73
CA ASP A 14 1.08 13.97 2.73
C ASP A 14 1.72 12.59 3.02
N PHE A 15 0.88 11.57 3.24
CA PHE A 15 1.36 10.20 3.47
C PHE A 15 2.15 9.63 2.27
N LEU A 16 1.68 9.81 1.03
CA LEU A 16 2.42 9.36 -0.17
C LEU A 16 3.79 10.04 -0.28
N SER A 17 3.88 11.32 0.11
CA SER A 17 5.14 12.06 0.18
C SER A 17 6.08 11.50 1.27
N ASP A 18 5.55 11.15 2.43
CA ASP A 18 6.32 10.54 3.52
C ASP A 18 6.86 9.15 3.11
N VAL A 19 6.05 8.35 2.40
CA VAL A 19 6.49 7.06 1.86
C VAL A 19 7.59 7.26 0.81
N ARG A 20 7.44 8.22 -0.10
CA ARG A 20 8.49 8.57 -1.08
C ARG A 20 9.80 8.95 -0.39
N SER A 21 9.72 9.77 0.66
CA SER A 21 10.89 10.16 1.45
C SER A 21 11.57 8.94 2.11
N THR A 22 10.79 7.93 2.48
CA THR A 22 11.33 6.67 3.00
C THR A 22 12.00 5.84 1.92
N VAL A 23 11.44 5.78 0.71
CA VAL A 23 12.09 5.13 -0.44
C VAL A 23 13.47 5.75 -0.65
N GLU A 24 13.55 7.07 -0.77
CA GLU A 24 14.82 7.80 -0.95
C GLU A 24 15.82 7.51 0.19
N ALA A 25 15.35 7.50 1.45
CA ALA A 25 16.19 7.17 2.60
C ALA A 25 16.72 5.73 2.56
N THR A 26 15.88 4.76 2.14
CA THR A 26 16.30 3.36 1.98
C THR A 26 17.28 3.17 0.82
N GLU A 27 17.16 3.95 -0.27
CA GLU A 27 18.13 3.96 -1.36
C GLU A 27 19.48 4.53 -0.91
N ALA A 28 19.47 5.64 -0.18
CA ALA A 28 20.68 6.26 0.37
C ALA A 28 21.40 5.35 1.37
N ALA A 29 20.66 4.49 2.07
CA ALA A 29 21.20 3.47 2.98
C ALA A 29 21.58 2.15 2.27
N GLU A 30 21.54 2.11 0.93
CA GLU A 30 21.84 0.92 0.10
C GLU A 30 20.95 -0.31 0.38
N LEU A 31 19.77 -0.11 0.96
CA LEU A 31 18.79 -1.16 1.30
C LEU A 31 17.92 -1.54 0.10
N THR A 32 18.58 -1.92 -1.01
CA THR A 32 17.96 -2.09 -2.34
C THR A 32 16.69 -2.96 -2.37
N PRO A 33 16.62 -4.13 -1.69
CA PRO A 33 15.40 -4.94 -1.70
C PRO A 33 14.20 -4.23 -1.08
N ILE A 34 14.44 -3.37 -0.07
CA ILE A 34 13.40 -2.60 0.61
C ILE A 34 12.98 -1.41 -0.26
N SER A 35 13.95 -0.63 -0.77
CA SER A 35 13.64 0.55 -1.58
C SER A 35 12.87 0.20 -2.84
N ALA A 36 13.30 -0.81 -3.60
CA ALA A 36 12.67 -1.22 -4.85
C ALA A 36 11.22 -1.72 -4.62
N ALA A 37 11.01 -2.53 -3.59
CA ALA A 37 9.67 -3.02 -3.27
C ALA A 37 8.75 -1.89 -2.80
N LEU A 38 9.27 -0.96 -1.97
CA LEU A 38 8.49 0.15 -1.45
C LEU A 38 8.14 1.18 -2.53
N ALA A 39 9.04 1.41 -3.49
CA ALA A 39 8.77 2.24 -4.67
C ALA A 39 7.62 1.67 -5.51
N ALA A 40 7.67 0.38 -5.85
CA ALA A 40 6.60 -0.27 -6.60
C ALA A 40 5.25 -0.22 -5.86
N ALA A 41 5.27 -0.50 -4.55
CA ALA A 41 4.07 -0.47 -3.73
C ALA A 41 3.50 0.96 -3.54
N LEU A 42 4.36 1.97 -3.57
CA LEU A 42 3.96 3.38 -3.56
C LEU A 42 3.22 3.75 -4.86
N ASP A 43 3.76 3.33 -6.02
CA ASP A 43 3.13 3.56 -7.31
C ASP A 43 1.74 2.87 -7.38
N ASP A 44 1.64 1.63 -6.88
CA ASP A 44 0.37 0.90 -6.79
C ASP A 44 -0.65 1.62 -5.90
N LEU A 45 -0.21 2.17 -4.75
CA LEU A 45 -1.09 2.90 -3.85
C LEU A 45 -1.57 4.21 -4.46
N ASP A 46 -0.69 4.98 -5.09
CA ASP A 46 -1.04 6.24 -5.76
C ASP A 46 -2.06 5.99 -6.88
N ALA A 47 -1.81 4.98 -7.73
CA ALA A 47 -2.75 4.59 -8.79
C ALA A 47 -4.13 4.18 -8.22
N ALA A 48 -4.14 3.38 -7.15
CA ALA A 48 -5.37 2.96 -6.48
C ALA A 48 -6.13 4.15 -5.85
N THR A 49 -5.42 5.08 -5.22
CA THR A 49 -5.99 6.30 -4.64
C THR A 49 -6.61 7.19 -5.70
N GLN A 50 -5.90 7.42 -6.81
CA GLN A 50 -6.38 8.24 -7.93
C GLN A 50 -7.63 7.62 -8.57
N HIS A 51 -7.64 6.30 -8.75
CA HIS A 51 -8.81 5.59 -9.27
C HIS A 51 -10.04 5.78 -8.37
N LEU A 52 -9.92 5.52 -7.06
CA LEU A 52 -11.04 5.68 -6.14
C LEU A 52 -11.50 7.13 -6.00
N ALA A 53 -10.60 8.10 -6.13
CA ALA A 53 -10.95 9.52 -6.11
C ALA A 53 -11.74 9.96 -7.36
N ALA A 54 -11.58 9.25 -8.48
CA ALA A 54 -12.28 9.54 -9.73
C ALA A 54 -13.66 8.87 -9.85
N ILE A 55 -13.98 7.91 -8.98
CA ILE A 55 -15.27 7.19 -9.02
C ILE A 55 -16.39 8.07 -8.45
N GLU A 56 -17.36 8.40 -9.30
CA GLU A 56 -18.59 9.11 -8.91
C GLU A 56 -19.67 8.14 -8.37
N GLU A 57 -19.72 6.92 -8.92
CA GLU A 57 -20.72 5.90 -8.58
C GLU A 57 -20.43 5.22 -7.22
N PRO A 58 -21.29 5.38 -6.19
CA PRO A 58 -21.00 4.92 -4.84
C PRO A 58 -20.77 3.40 -4.70
N ASN A 59 -21.41 2.59 -5.53
CA ASN A 59 -21.31 1.13 -5.46
C ASN A 59 -19.95 0.61 -5.97
N ASP A 60 -19.44 1.18 -7.05
CA ASP A 60 -18.09 0.88 -7.55
C ASP A 60 -17.02 1.33 -6.54
N ALA A 61 -17.23 2.50 -5.94
CA ALA A 61 -16.39 3.03 -4.86
C ALA A 61 -16.35 2.10 -3.62
N LEU A 62 -17.47 1.47 -3.27
CA LEU A 62 -17.55 0.55 -2.13
C LEU A 62 -16.92 -0.82 -2.44
N ALA A 63 -17.01 -1.31 -3.67
CA ALA A 63 -16.40 -2.57 -4.07
C ALA A 63 -14.86 -2.52 -3.98
N GLY A 64 -14.25 -1.41 -4.41
CA GLY A 64 -12.80 -1.21 -4.33
C GLY A 64 -12.27 -0.85 -2.94
N ALA A 65 -13.14 -0.51 -1.98
CA ALA A 65 -12.71 0.01 -0.67
C ALA A 65 -11.95 -1.01 0.19
N THR A 66 -12.39 -2.28 0.22
CA THR A 66 -11.75 -3.34 1.00
C THR A 66 -10.34 -3.69 0.48
N PRO A 67 -10.13 -3.96 -0.82
CA PRO A 67 -8.78 -4.20 -1.34
C PRO A 67 -7.89 -2.97 -1.19
N TYR A 68 -8.45 -1.75 -1.31
CA TYR A 68 -7.70 -0.51 -1.08
C TYR A 68 -7.21 -0.38 0.37
N CYS A 69 -8.06 -0.64 1.35
CA CYS A 69 -7.66 -0.64 2.77
C CYS A 69 -6.53 -1.65 3.03
N ARG A 70 -6.55 -2.81 2.38
CA ARG A 70 -5.48 -3.81 2.50
C ARG A 70 -4.18 -3.32 1.87
N LEU A 71 -4.25 -2.76 0.66
CA LEU A 71 -3.11 -2.18 -0.05
C LEU A 71 -2.46 -1.07 0.78
N PHE A 72 -3.26 -0.12 1.27
CA PHE A 72 -2.80 0.95 2.16
C PHE A 72 -2.12 0.39 3.42
N GLY A 73 -2.69 -0.63 4.05
CA GLY A 73 -2.09 -1.27 5.23
C GLY A 73 -0.72 -1.89 4.96
N LEU A 74 -0.54 -2.54 3.80
CA LEU A 74 0.75 -3.11 3.39
C LEU A 74 1.81 -2.01 3.21
N VAL A 75 1.46 -0.94 2.50
CA VAL A 75 2.37 0.19 2.27
C VAL A 75 2.74 0.90 3.58
N ALA A 76 1.77 1.13 4.47
CA ALA A 76 2.02 1.74 5.77
C ALA A 76 2.98 0.90 6.64
N CYS A 77 2.76 -0.41 6.71
CA CYS A 77 3.70 -1.30 7.39
C CYS A 77 5.10 -1.27 6.76
N GLY A 78 5.18 -1.33 5.42
CA GLY A 78 6.45 -1.24 4.68
C GLY A 78 7.19 0.07 4.95
N HIS A 79 6.49 1.19 4.97
CA HIS A 79 7.04 2.51 5.27
C HIS A 79 7.70 2.58 6.66
N TYR A 80 7.00 2.14 7.71
CA TYR A 80 7.59 2.19 9.06
C TYR A 80 8.71 1.17 9.27
N LEU A 81 8.63 -0.01 8.64
CA LEU A 81 9.73 -0.98 8.66
C LEU A 81 10.95 -0.47 7.88
N GLY A 82 10.74 0.22 6.75
CA GLY A 82 11.80 0.87 5.99
C GLY A 82 12.52 1.94 6.79
N GLN A 83 11.78 2.81 7.49
CA GLN A 83 12.37 3.80 8.40
C GLN A 83 13.21 3.13 9.51
N GLN A 84 12.71 2.05 10.12
CA GLN A 84 13.46 1.29 11.12
C GLN A 84 14.73 0.68 10.54
N ALA A 85 14.67 0.14 9.32
CA ALA A 85 15.81 -0.44 8.64
C ALA A 85 16.90 0.60 8.33
N VAL A 86 16.51 1.82 7.93
CA VAL A 86 17.45 2.94 7.71
C VAL A 86 18.20 3.28 9.00
N VAL A 87 17.48 3.42 10.13
CA VAL A 87 18.10 3.71 11.42
C VAL A 87 19.01 2.56 11.87
N ALA A 88 18.58 1.32 11.67
CA ALA A 88 19.34 0.14 12.04
C ALA A 88 20.63 -0.03 11.21
N ALA A 89 20.58 0.29 9.91
CA ALA A 89 21.73 0.23 9.01
C ALA A 89 22.87 1.16 9.44
N ALA A 90 22.57 2.25 10.14
CA ALA A 90 23.57 3.18 10.67
C ALA A 90 24.35 2.63 11.90
N THR A 91 23.90 1.51 12.50
CA THR A 91 24.54 0.91 13.70
C THR A 91 24.88 -0.58 13.46
N PRO A 92 25.84 -0.90 12.57
CA PRO A 92 26.03 -2.27 12.07
C PRO A 92 26.63 -3.26 13.09
N ALA A 93 27.19 -2.79 14.20
CA ALA A 93 27.80 -3.65 15.23
C ALA A 93 26.77 -4.24 16.22
N ASP A 94 25.50 -3.85 16.14
CA ASP A 94 24.43 -4.33 17.01
C ASP A 94 23.62 -5.42 16.30
N GLU A 95 23.70 -6.66 16.81
CA GLU A 95 23.01 -7.83 16.26
C GLU A 95 21.47 -7.64 16.24
N TRP A 96 20.91 -6.98 17.25
CA TRP A 96 19.48 -6.69 17.31
C TRP A 96 19.05 -5.71 16.22
N MET A 97 19.92 -4.76 15.84
CA MET A 97 19.67 -3.85 14.72
C MET A 97 19.75 -4.58 13.38
N GLN A 98 20.67 -5.54 13.21
CA GLN A 98 20.72 -6.36 12.00
C GLN A 98 19.47 -7.23 11.82
N ASP A 99 18.88 -7.73 12.92
CA ASP A 99 17.60 -8.42 12.88
C ASP A 99 16.46 -7.53 12.36
N LYS A 100 16.46 -6.23 12.69
CA LYS A 100 15.47 -5.27 12.17
C LYS A 100 15.55 -5.13 10.65
N VAL A 101 16.77 -5.02 10.11
CA VAL A 101 16.98 -4.95 8.66
C VAL A 101 16.50 -6.25 7.99
N THR A 102 16.78 -7.40 8.61
CA THR A 102 16.35 -8.72 8.12
C THR A 102 14.83 -8.83 8.07
N VAL A 103 14.12 -8.44 9.14
CA VAL A 103 12.65 -8.45 9.19
C VAL A 103 12.05 -7.50 8.16
N ALA A 104 12.60 -6.30 8.00
CA ALA A 104 12.13 -5.34 7.00
C ALA A 104 12.34 -5.87 5.58
N THR A 105 13.48 -6.51 5.31
CA THR A 105 13.79 -7.15 4.02
C THR A 105 12.83 -8.31 3.73
N PHE A 106 12.52 -9.14 4.72
CA PHE A 106 11.51 -10.20 4.58
C PHE A 106 10.14 -9.61 4.23
N TYR A 107 9.71 -8.57 4.94
CA TYR A 107 8.43 -7.92 4.65
C TYR A 107 8.38 -7.35 3.23
N ALA A 108 9.43 -6.65 2.83
CA ALA A 108 9.56 -6.04 1.51
C ALA A 108 9.51 -7.08 0.38
N THR A 109 10.15 -8.24 0.56
CA THR A 109 10.27 -9.26 -0.49
C THR A 109 9.09 -10.24 -0.53
N GLN A 110 8.38 -10.45 0.58
CA GLN A 110 7.35 -11.50 0.69
C GLN A 110 5.93 -10.95 0.82
N LEU A 111 5.76 -9.82 1.50
CA LEU A 111 4.43 -9.29 1.83
C LEU A 111 4.07 -8.09 0.95
N LEU A 112 5.01 -7.17 0.77
CA LEU A 112 4.80 -5.96 0.00
C LEU A 112 4.40 -6.20 -1.48
N PRO A 113 4.90 -7.23 -2.20
CA PRO A 113 4.51 -7.50 -3.59
C PRO A 113 3.03 -7.87 -3.76
N GLN A 114 2.30 -8.18 -2.68
CA GLN A 114 0.85 -8.39 -2.74
C GLN A 114 0.10 -7.14 -3.21
N THR A 115 0.69 -5.95 -3.08
CA THR A 115 0.12 -4.68 -3.57
C THR A 115 -0.19 -4.71 -5.07
N GLY A 116 0.73 -5.24 -5.89
CA GLY A 116 0.50 -5.39 -7.33
C GLY A 116 -0.64 -6.35 -7.70
N GLY A 117 -0.95 -7.32 -6.84
CA GLY A 117 -2.12 -8.18 -7.00
C GLY A 117 -3.44 -7.54 -6.50
N LEU A 118 -3.35 -6.60 -5.57
CA LEU A 118 -4.51 -5.90 -5.01
C LEU A 118 -4.97 -4.74 -5.90
N LEU A 119 -4.06 -4.06 -6.61
CA LEU A 119 -4.40 -2.94 -7.49
C LEU A 119 -5.50 -3.31 -8.51
N PRO A 120 -5.42 -4.42 -9.28
CA PRO A 120 -6.49 -4.82 -10.19
C PRO A 120 -7.84 -5.04 -9.49
N ALA A 121 -7.82 -5.53 -8.25
CA ALA A 121 -9.04 -5.72 -7.46
C ALA A 121 -9.64 -4.39 -6.99
N VAL A 122 -8.83 -3.35 -6.77
CA VAL A 122 -9.31 -1.98 -6.48
C VAL A 122 -9.92 -1.35 -7.72
N THR A 123 -9.32 -1.57 -8.90
CA THR A 123 -9.73 -0.92 -10.15
C THR A 123 -10.85 -1.63 -10.91
N SER A 124 -11.30 -2.80 -10.44
CA SER A 124 -12.38 -3.56 -11.06
C SER A 124 -13.75 -2.97 -10.72
N SER A 125 -14.66 -2.93 -11.69
CA SER A 125 -16.05 -2.48 -11.47
C SER A 125 -16.86 -3.48 -10.66
N ALA A 126 -17.84 -2.99 -9.89
CA ALA A 126 -18.80 -3.79 -9.14
C ALA A 126 -19.90 -4.42 -10.03
N LYS A 127 -19.94 -4.12 -11.34
CA LYS A 127 -21.00 -4.56 -12.26
C LYS A 127 -21.29 -6.07 -12.16
N GLN A 128 -20.25 -6.90 -12.11
CA GLN A 128 -20.41 -8.36 -12.04
C GLN A 128 -21.10 -8.84 -10.75
N LEU A 129 -21.00 -8.09 -9.65
CA LEU A 129 -21.69 -8.42 -8.39
C LEU A 129 -23.20 -8.19 -8.49
N PHE A 130 -23.62 -7.19 -9.28
CA PHE A 130 -25.05 -6.86 -9.48
C PHE A 130 -25.70 -7.62 -10.65
N ASP A 131 -24.90 -8.27 -11.50
CA ASP A 131 -25.39 -9.18 -12.54
C ASP A 131 -25.77 -10.57 -11.99
N VAL A 132 -25.49 -10.87 -10.71
CA VAL A 132 -25.90 -12.12 -10.06
C VAL A 132 -27.41 -12.08 -9.79
N ASP A 133 -28.16 -12.96 -10.43
CA ASP A 133 -29.57 -13.19 -10.09
C ASP A 133 -29.69 -13.91 -8.75
N LEU A 134 -29.88 -13.12 -7.68
CA LEU A 134 -30.03 -13.63 -6.32
C LEU A 134 -31.32 -14.44 -6.12
N ALA A 135 -32.30 -14.36 -7.04
CA ALA A 135 -33.50 -15.18 -6.99
C ALA A 135 -33.25 -16.62 -7.44
N ALA A 136 -32.23 -16.85 -8.28
CA ALA A 136 -31.85 -18.18 -8.76
C ALA A 136 -30.94 -18.95 -7.78
N ALA A 137 -30.32 -18.27 -6.81
CA ALA A 137 -29.40 -18.87 -5.84
C ALA A 137 -30.08 -19.51 -4.61
N GLY A 138 -31.42 -19.56 -4.59
CA GLY A 138 -32.24 -20.06 -3.48
C GLY A 138 -33.00 -21.36 -3.75
N ALA A 139 -32.55 -22.21 -4.69
CA ALA A 139 -33.13 -23.53 -4.97
C ALA A 139 -32.19 -24.67 -4.59
#